data_AF-A0A6L8K9C1-F1
#
_entry.id   AF-A0A6L8K9C1-F1
#
_cell.length_a   1.000
_cell.length_b   1.000
_cell.length_c   1.000
_cell.angle_alpha   90.00
_cell.angle_beta   90.00
_cell.angle_gamma   90.00
#
_symmetry.space_group_name_H-M   'P 1'
#
loop_
_entity.id
_entity.type
_entity.pdbx_description
1 polymer ?
#
loop_
_entity_poly.entity_id
_entity_poly.type
_entity_poly.pdbx_seq_one_letter_code
_entity_poly.pdbx_strand_id
1 'polypeptide(L)'
;MNDDQELFGVPSANIEAAKKWANLHRKRYEYHTKVPTRKEVLSLPVEILAPLLVGWMEHSPIEIVPSRIQIEQVVELLNTRPDSASLERLLTMCQHYIRNQ
;
A
#
# COMPACT_ATOMS: atom_id res chain seq x y z
N MET A 1 6.66 3.40 20.19
CA MET A 1 7.32 3.55 18.89
C MET A 1 7.20 2.22 18.19
N ASN A 2 6.15 2.04 17.38
CA ASN A 2 5.90 0.79 16.67
C ASN A 2 5.37 1.06 15.24
N ASP A 3 5.61 2.27 14.75
CA ASP A 3 4.94 2.84 13.58
C ASP A 3 5.40 2.12 12.30
N ASP A 4 6.66 1.67 12.27
CA ASP A 4 7.19 0.85 11.18
C ASP A 4 6.45 -0.50 11.09
N GLN A 5 6.09 -1.12 12.22
CA GLN A 5 5.33 -2.38 12.21
C GLN A 5 3.91 -2.19 11.67
N GLU A 6 3.29 -1.04 12.00
CA GLU A 6 1.99 -0.63 11.47
C GLU A 6 2.04 -0.34 9.96
N LEU A 7 3.21 0.05 9.43
CA LEU A 7 3.44 0.38 8.02
C LEU A 7 4.15 -0.78 7.28
N PHE A 8 3.85 -2.02 7.66
CA PHE A 8 4.38 -3.23 7.02
C PHE A 8 5.93 -3.27 6.95
N GLY A 9 6.59 -2.70 7.96
CA GLY A 9 8.05 -2.62 8.04
C GLY A 9 8.69 -1.56 7.15
N VAL A 10 7.91 -0.68 6.50
CA VAL A 10 8.49 0.43 5.74
C VAL A 10 9.09 1.45 6.70
N PRO A 11 10.41 1.72 6.65
CA PRO A 11 11.04 2.66 7.54
C PRO A 11 10.52 4.09 7.30
N SER A 12 10.30 4.84 8.38
CA SER A 12 9.99 6.28 8.31
C SER A 12 10.91 7.07 7.38
N ALA A 13 12.21 6.77 7.36
CA ALA A 13 13.19 7.39 6.47
C ALA A 13 12.85 7.21 4.97
N ASN A 14 12.34 6.04 4.57
CA ASN A 14 11.93 5.78 3.19
C ASN A 14 10.69 6.59 2.81
N ILE A 15 9.75 6.75 3.74
CA ILE A 15 8.54 7.55 3.53
C ILE A 15 8.90 9.03 3.36
N GLU A 16 9.84 9.53 4.16
CA GLU A 16 10.37 10.89 3.98
C GLU A 16 11.09 11.05 2.64
N ALA A 17 11.91 10.07 2.25
CA ALA A 17 12.61 10.07 0.97
C ALA A 17 11.62 10.07 -0.21
N ALA A 18 10.60 9.24 -0.18
CA ALA A 18 9.53 9.20 -1.18
C ALA A 18 8.81 10.55 -1.31
N LYS A 19 8.49 11.21 -0.20
CA LYS A 19 7.88 12.56 -0.20
C LYS A 19 8.80 13.60 -0.82
N LYS A 20 10.09 13.59 -0.45
CA LYS A 20 11.09 14.50 -1.03
C LYS A 20 11.23 14.27 -2.53
N TRP A 21 11.34 13.01 -2.95
CA TRP A 21 11.49 12.63 -4.35
C TRP A 21 10.26 13.02 -5.18
N ALA A 22 9.06 12.74 -4.69
CA ALA A 22 7.81 13.11 -5.34
C ALA A 22 7.66 14.63 -5.48
N ASN A 23 8.03 15.41 -4.45
CA ASN A 23 7.99 16.87 -4.51
C ASN A 23 8.94 17.43 -5.58
N LEU A 24 10.13 16.84 -5.74
CA LEU A 24 11.07 17.21 -6.80
C LEU A 24 10.51 16.90 -8.20
N HIS A 25 9.73 15.83 -8.35
CA HIS A 25 9.21 15.35 -9.63
C HIS A 25 7.74 15.72 -9.91
N ARG A 26 7.10 16.49 -9.01
CA ARG A 26 5.66 16.84 -9.05
C ARG A 26 5.16 17.48 -10.36
N LYS A 27 6.06 18.09 -11.14
CA LYS A 27 5.71 18.71 -12.43
C LYS A 27 5.44 17.69 -13.53
N ARG A 28 5.90 16.45 -13.38
CA ARG A 28 5.80 15.39 -14.40
C ARG A 28 4.68 14.40 -14.09
N TYR A 29 4.49 14.06 -12.82
CA TYR A 29 3.54 13.05 -12.38
C TYR A 29 3.18 13.23 -10.91
N GLU A 30 1.96 12.87 -10.53
CA GLU A 30 1.52 12.84 -9.13
C GLU A 30 1.77 11.44 -8.55
N TYR A 31 2.84 11.31 -7.79
CA TYR A 31 3.23 10.05 -7.17
C TYR A 31 2.46 9.78 -5.88
N HIS A 32 2.14 8.51 -5.64
CA HIS A 32 1.50 8.08 -4.41
C HIS A 32 2.54 7.90 -3.30
N THR A 33 2.60 8.81 -2.33
CA THR A 33 3.62 8.79 -1.27
C THR A 33 3.12 8.24 0.07
N LYS A 34 1.93 7.64 0.11
CA LYS A 34 1.32 7.11 1.33
C LYS A 34 1.44 5.60 1.36
N VAL A 35 2.02 5.08 2.44
CA VAL A 35 1.97 3.66 2.77
C VAL A 35 0.73 3.44 3.64
N PRO A 36 -0.14 2.46 3.33
CA PRO A 36 -1.28 2.14 4.18
C PRO A 36 -0.79 1.57 5.52
N THR A 37 -1.51 1.90 6.59
CA THR A 37 -1.33 1.22 7.87
C THR A 37 -2.13 -0.08 7.92
N ARG A 38 -1.72 -1.03 8.77
CA ARG A 38 -2.49 -2.24 9.06
C ARG A 38 -3.92 -1.92 9.50
N LYS A 39 -4.07 -0.92 10.37
CA LYS A 39 -5.38 -0.42 10.82
C LYS A 39 -6.24 0.07 9.66
N GLU A 40 -5.67 0.83 8.73
CA GLU A 40 -6.40 1.30 7.54
C GLU A 40 -6.83 0.13 6.65
N VAL A 41 -5.96 -0.86 6.42
CA VAL A 41 -6.31 -2.06 5.66
C VAL A 41 -7.48 -2.82 6.29
N LEU A 42 -7.53 -2.89 7.62
CA LEU A 42 -8.60 -3.59 8.35
C LEU A 42 -9.93 -2.82 8.44
N SER A 43 -9.90 -1.49 8.41
CA SER A 43 -11.06 -0.67 8.80
C SER A 43 -11.59 0.28 7.73
N LEU A 44 -10.79 0.62 6.71
CA LEU A 44 -11.27 1.53 5.67
C LEU A 44 -12.31 0.84 4.78
N PRO A 45 -13.37 1.56 4.37
CA PRO A 45 -14.27 1.13 3.30
C PRO A 45 -13.50 0.82 2.02
N VAL A 46 -13.98 -0.14 1.22
CA VAL A 46 -13.31 -0.60 0.00
C VAL A 46 -13.09 0.53 -1.00
N GLU A 47 -13.98 1.51 -1.05
CA GLU A 47 -13.93 2.66 -1.96
C GLU A 47 -12.76 3.59 -1.65
N ILE A 48 -12.30 3.60 -0.40
CA ILE A 48 -11.15 4.39 0.06
C ILE A 48 -9.88 3.51 0.04
N LEU A 49 -10.01 2.24 0.43
CA LEU A 49 -8.88 1.32 0.53
C LEU A 49 -8.31 0.92 -0.83
N ALA A 50 -9.17 0.69 -1.82
CA ALA A 50 -8.75 0.29 -3.15
C ALA A 50 -7.81 1.33 -3.82
N PRO A 51 -8.17 2.62 -3.95
CA PRO A 51 -7.26 3.60 -4.56
C PRO A 51 -5.98 3.81 -3.73
N LEU A 52 -6.04 3.64 -2.41
CA LEU A 52 -4.85 3.68 -1.55
C LEU A 52 -3.87 2.55 -1.87
N LEU A 53 -4.36 1.31 -1.93
CA LEU A 53 -3.51 0.14 -2.23
C LEU A 53 -3.02 0.13 -3.67
N VAL A 54 -3.87 0.49 -4.64
CA VAL A 54 -3.47 0.59 -6.06
C VAL A 54 -2.42 1.68 -6.24
N GLY A 55 -2.62 2.85 -5.63
CA GLY A 55 -1.64 3.92 -5.65
C GLY A 55 -0.30 3.47 -5.07
N TRP A 56 -0.32 2.76 -3.93
CA TRP A 56 0.89 2.22 -3.33
C TRP A 56 1.58 1.18 -4.22
N MET A 57 0.85 0.28 -4.87
CA MET A 57 1.42 -0.75 -5.75
C MET A 57 1.95 -0.20 -7.08
N GLU A 58 1.22 0.70 -7.73
CA GLU A 58 1.49 1.07 -9.13
C GLU A 58 2.11 2.46 -9.30
N HIS A 59 1.98 3.35 -8.31
CA HIS A 59 2.30 4.78 -8.45
C HIS A 59 3.23 5.30 -7.37
N SER A 60 3.84 4.41 -6.60
CA SER A 60 4.79 4.76 -5.56
C SER A 60 6.16 5.17 -6.12
N PRO A 61 6.84 6.14 -5.48
CA PRO A 61 8.28 6.29 -5.60
C PRO A 61 9.00 5.00 -5.19
N ILE A 62 10.15 4.74 -5.82
CA ILE A 62 10.92 3.49 -5.65
C ILE A 62 11.26 3.19 -4.18
N GLU A 63 11.38 4.23 -3.35
CA GLU A 63 11.71 4.12 -1.94
C GLU A 63 10.64 3.38 -1.12
N ILE A 64 9.39 3.40 -1.59
CA ILE A 64 8.24 2.81 -0.88
C ILE A 64 7.42 1.84 -1.74
N VAL A 65 7.88 1.48 -2.95
CA VAL A 65 7.23 0.43 -3.74
C VAL A 65 7.13 -0.83 -2.88
N PRO A 66 5.94 -1.41 -2.68
CA PRO A 66 5.78 -2.54 -1.79
C PRO A 66 6.50 -3.76 -2.34
N SER A 67 7.18 -4.48 -1.46
CA SER A 67 7.68 -5.83 -1.74
C SER A 67 6.53 -6.84 -1.77
N ARG A 68 6.79 -7.98 -2.42
CA ARG A 68 5.91 -9.14 -2.40
C ARG A 68 5.41 -9.52 -1.00
N ILE A 69 6.32 -9.62 -0.01
CA ILE A 69 5.98 -10.01 1.37
C ILE A 69 5.02 -9.00 2.02
N GLN A 70 5.18 -7.71 1.73
CA GLN A 70 4.28 -6.68 2.27
C GLN A 70 2.87 -6.80 1.71
N ILE A 71 2.73 -7.10 0.41
CA ILE A 71 1.41 -7.33 -0.20
C ILE A 71 0.79 -8.66 0.26
N GLU A 72 1.59 -9.70 0.51
CA GLU A 72 1.11 -10.95 1.13
C GLU A 72 0.50 -10.66 2.52
N GLN A 73 1.16 -9.83 3.34
CA GLN A 73 0.61 -9.40 4.64
C GLN A 73 -0.66 -8.54 4.50
N VAL A 74 -0.78 -7.71 3.46
CA VAL A 74 -2.04 -7.00 3.16
C VAL A 74 -3.16 -7.98 2.85
N VAL A 75 -2.89 -8.98 2.00
CA VAL A 75 -3.88 -10.01 1.63
C VAL A 75 -4.33 -10.80 2.86
N GLU A 76 -3.41 -11.18 3.75
CA GLU A 76 -3.75 -11.82 5.02
C GLU A 76 -4.74 -10.97 5.84
N LEU A 77 -4.49 -9.66 5.96
CA LEU A 77 -5.39 -8.77 6.68
C LEU A 77 -6.76 -8.63 5.97
N LEU A 78 -6.78 -8.45 4.66
CA LEU A 78 -8.03 -8.35 3.89
C LEU A 78 -8.90 -9.60 4.05
N ASN A 79 -8.29 -10.79 4.10
CA ASN A 79 -9.02 -12.05 4.29
C ASN A 79 -9.63 -12.20 5.68
N THR A 80 -9.15 -11.47 6.68
CA THR A 80 -9.74 -11.50 8.05
C THR A 80 -10.93 -10.56 8.20
N ARG A 81 -11.20 -9.70 7.21
CA ARG A 81 -12.32 -8.77 7.29
C ARG A 81 -13.68 -9.46 7.09
N PRO A 82 -14.73 -9.02 7.79
CA PRO A 82 -16.07 -9.59 7.65
C PRO A 82 -16.70 -9.32 6.28
N ASP A 83 -16.25 -8.28 5.57
CA ASP A 83 -16.71 -7.88 4.24
C ASP A 83 -15.83 -8.44 3.10
N SER A 84 -15.04 -9.49 3.36
CA SER A 84 -14.09 -10.09 2.39
C SER A 84 -14.69 -10.43 1.03
N ALA A 85 -15.95 -10.83 0.96
CA ALA A 85 -16.66 -11.09 -0.29
C ALA A 85 -16.72 -9.84 -1.20
N SER A 86 -16.83 -8.64 -0.63
CA SER A 86 -16.83 -7.38 -1.39
C SER A 86 -15.44 -6.94 -1.85
N LEU A 87 -14.38 -7.60 -1.35
CA LEU A 87 -12.98 -7.27 -1.61
C LEU A 87 -12.36 -8.15 -2.71
N GLU A 88 -13.12 -9.04 -3.35
CA GLU A 88 -12.61 -10.03 -4.32
C GLU A 88 -11.76 -9.39 -5.43
N ARG A 89 -12.22 -8.26 -5.98
CA ARG A 89 -11.47 -7.52 -7.02
C ARG A 89 -10.14 -7.00 -6.50
N LEU A 90 -10.13 -6.44 -5.29
CA LEU A 90 -8.93 -5.89 -4.66
C LEU A 90 -7.94 -7.00 -4.31
N LEU A 91 -8.42 -8.12 -3.75
CA LEU A 91 -7.63 -9.32 -3.49
C LEU A 91 -7.00 -9.86 -4.78
N THR A 92 -7.76 -9.90 -5.88
CA THR A 92 -7.26 -10.33 -7.20
C THR A 92 -6.13 -9.43 -7.68
N MET A 93 -6.26 -8.11 -7.55
CA MET A 93 -5.20 -7.16 -7.90
C MET A 93 -3.93 -7.38 -7.08
N CYS A 94 -4.06 -7.54 -5.76
CA CYS A 94 -2.92 -7.84 -4.88
C CYS A 94 -2.23 -9.16 -5.28
N GLN A 95 -3.01 -10.19 -5.62
CA GLN A 95 -2.48 -11.48 -6.08
C GLN A 95 -1.75 -11.37 -7.43
N HIS A 96 -2.26 -10.56 -8.36
CA HIS A 96 -1.55 -10.29 -9.61
C HIS A 96 -0.23 -9.56 -9.38
N TYR A 97 -0.21 -8.57 -8.48
CA TYR A 97 1.01 -7.86 -8.11
C TYR A 97 2.07 -8.82 -7.53
N ILE A 98 1.67 -9.68 -6.58
CA ILE A 98 2.54 -10.71 -5.95
C ILE A 98 3.16 -11.65 -6.99
N ARG A 99 2.42 -12.01 -8.05
CA ARG A 99 2.88 -12.94 -9.10
C ARG A 99 3.80 -12.30 -10.13
N ASN A 100 3.72 -10.98 -10.30
CA ASN A 100 4.44 -10.23 -11.34
C ASN A 100 5.65 -9.45 -10.81
N GLN A 101 5.90 -9.46 -9.50
CA GLN A 101 7.18 -9.05 -8.89
C GLN A 101 8.21 -10.18 -8.96
#